data_AF-A0A920SKL6-F1
#
_entry.id   AF-A0A920SKL6-F1
#
_cell.length_a   1.000
_cell.length_b   1.000
_cell.length_c   1.000
_cell.angle_alpha   90.00
_cell.angle_beta   90.00
_cell.angle_gamma   90.00
#
_symmetry.space_group_name_H-M   'P 1'
#
loop_
_entity.id
_entity.type
_entity.pdbx_description
1 polymer ?
#
loop_
_entity_poly.entity_id
_entity_poly.type
_entity_poly.pdbx_seq_one_letter_code
_entity_poly.pdbx_strand_id
1 'polypeptide(L)'
;MGLPSKVLLSPILLVMVLAFSGSELVAQENERLVGSWRGGLEVGGGASLTIVFNISQDAGGTFTGTMDSPDQGAVGIPLTSVTIEGSSVTVSIQVIQGTYTGTLSDEEDQLSGTWSQGPASLPLSLVKGDPPPLQERPQEPKPPYPYSSEEVTFRNTDAGINLAGTLTIPDGLGPFPGVVLVSGSGPQDRDESLMGHKPFWVLADHLSREGIAVLRFDDRGGGLVRWRIRDRHLRGLHHGCSSGSGIP
;
A
#
# COMPACT_ATOMS: atom_id res chain seq x y z
N MET A 1 79.09 26.78 -45.76
CA MET A 1 79.19 28.19 -45.33
C MET A 1 77.93 28.52 -44.53
N GLY A 2 78.07 29.02 -43.31
CA GLY A 2 76.99 29.64 -42.54
C GLY A 2 76.47 28.85 -41.33
N LEU A 3 77.23 28.82 -40.23
CA LEU A 3 76.65 29.01 -38.88
C LEU A 3 76.51 30.53 -38.68
N PRO A 4 75.48 31.05 -37.99
CA PRO A 4 75.47 31.15 -36.51
C PRO A 4 74.02 31.07 -35.94
N SER A 5 73.65 31.26 -34.67
CA SER A 5 74.28 31.58 -33.40
C SER A 5 73.46 30.91 -32.27
N LYS A 6 74.10 30.72 -31.12
CA LYS A 6 73.50 30.27 -29.87
C LYS A 6 72.51 31.30 -29.32
N VAL A 7 71.42 30.85 -28.70
CA VAL A 7 70.74 31.58 -27.61
C VAL A 7 70.67 30.64 -26.41
N LEU A 8 71.33 31.05 -25.34
CA LEU A 8 71.32 30.44 -24.02
C LEU A 8 70.37 31.27 -23.14
N LEU A 9 69.35 30.65 -22.54
CA LEU A 9 68.64 31.18 -21.36
C LEU A 9 68.14 30.00 -20.52
N SER A 10 68.55 30.02 -19.26
CA SER A 10 68.30 29.08 -18.15
C SER A 10 67.00 29.46 -17.40
N PRO A 11 66.68 28.95 -16.20
CA PRO A 11 66.14 27.63 -15.83
C PRO A 11 64.69 27.72 -15.26
N ILE A 12 64.04 26.56 -15.03
CA ILE A 12 62.95 26.32 -14.05
C ILE A 12 61.66 27.18 -14.19
N LEU A 13 60.58 26.55 -14.64
CA LEU A 13 59.25 26.78 -14.08
C LEU A 13 58.58 25.43 -13.78
N LEU A 14 58.59 25.10 -12.49
CA LEU A 14 57.81 24.04 -11.84
C LEU A 14 56.32 24.40 -11.91
N VAL A 15 55.48 23.55 -12.51
CA VAL A 15 54.06 23.45 -12.11
C VAL A 15 53.69 21.97 -12.03
N MET A 16 53.35 21.58 -10.81
CA MET A 16 52.82 20.30 -10.38
C MET A 16 51.66 19.84 -11.28
N VAL A 17 51.76 18.64 -11.86
CA VAL A 17 50.57 17.84 -12.13
C VAL A 17 50.13 17.30 -10.78
N LEU A 18 49.26 18.05 -10.10
CA LEU A 18 48.55 17.60 -8.91
C LEU A 18 47.76 16.35 -9.29
N ALA A 19 48.09 15.25 -8.63
CA ALA A 19 47.34 14.02 -8.66
C ALA A 19 45.87 14.31 -8.32
N PHE A 20 44.99 14.20 -9.33
CA PHE A 20 43.56 14.11 -9.13
C PHE A 20 43.29 12.67 -8.68
N SER A 21 43.60 12.37 -7.43
CA SER A 21 43.39 11.05 -6.83
C SER A 21 42.95 11.27 -5.39
N GLY A 22 41.64 11.25 -5.15
CA GLY A 22 41.15 11.27 -3.77
C GLY A 22 39.75 11.81 -3.50
N SER A 23 38.83 11.85 -4.47
CA SER A 23 37.46 12.31 -4.17
C SER A 23 36.34 11.40 -4.69
N GLU A 24 36.66 10.17 -5.09
CA GLU A 24 35.64 9.19 -5.52
C GLU A 24 35.36 8.10 -4.47
N LEU A 25 36.14 8.04 -3.38
CA LEU A 25 36.04 6.99 -2.37
C LEU A 25 34.94 7.19 -1.31
N VAL A 26 34.27 8.34 -1.26
CA VAL A 26 33.23 8.61 -0.25
C VAL A 26 31.83 8.16 -0.71
N ALA A 27 31.63 7.93 -2.01
CA ALA A 27 30.32 7.53 -2.54
C ALA A 27 30.06 6.00 -2.46
N GLN A 28 31.11 5.18 -2.30
CA GLN A 28 31.00 3.72 -2.46
C GLN A 28 30.57 2.97 -1.18
N GLU A 29 30.67 3.59 0.00
CA GLU A 29 30.45 2.89 1.29
C GLU A 29 28.98 2.77 1.72
N ASN A 30 28.04 3.52 1.13
CA ASN A 30 26.65 3.58 1.60
C ASN A 30 25.63 2.81 0.74
N GLU A 31 26.04 2.09 -0.31
CA GLU A 31 25.10 1.28 -1.11
C GLU A 31 24.80 -0.10 -0.48
N ARG A 32 25.44 -0.44 0.65
CA ARG A 32 25.38 -1.76 1.30
C ARG A 32 23.93 -2.21 1.58
N LEU A 33 23.08 -1.26 1.98
CA LEU A 33 21.67 -1.50 2.25
C LEU A 33 20.74 -1.30 1.05
N VAL A 34 21.22 -0.75 -0.06
CA VAL A 34 20.38 -0.51 -1.24
C VAL A 34 19.91 -1.85 -1.80
N GLY A 35 18.60 -1.92 -2.09
CA GLY A 35 17.92 -3.10 -2.60
C GLY A 35 16.75 -3.54 -1.74
N SER A 36 16.18 -4.69 -2.11
CA SER A 36 15.08 -5.32 -1.39
C SER A 36 15.60 -6.34 -0.37
N TRP A 37 15.02 -6.32 0.82
CA TRP A 37 15.34 -7.20 1.94
C TRP A 37 14.08 -7.87 2.43
N ARG A 38 14.02 -9.21 2.38
CA ARG A 38 12.81 -9.96 2.70
C ARG A 38 13.01 -10.98 3.81
N GLY A 39 12.00 -11.20 4.63
CA GLY A 39 12.01 -12.24 5.65
C GLY A 39 10.62 -12.57 6.17
N GLY A 40 10.49 -13.72 6.84
CA GLY A 40 9.26 -14.13 7.52
C GLY A 40 9.26 -13.65 8.96
N LEU A 41 8.19 -12.96 9.36
CA LEU A 41 7.93 -12.53 10.72
C LEU A 41 6.90 -13.48 11.36
N GLU A 42 7.36 -14.31 12.28
CA GLU A 42 6.49 -15.22 13.03
C GLU A 42 5.65 -14.45 14.06
N VAL A 43 4.34 -14.33 13.84
CA VAL A 43 3.42 -13.55 14.69
C VAL A 43 2.68 -14.41 15.73
N GLY A 44 3.07 -15.68 15.87
CA GLY A 44 2.46 -16.65 16.77
C GLY A 44 1.32 -17.44 16.12
N GLY A 45 0.91 -18.53 16.78
CA GLY A 45 -0.14 -19.43 16.25
C GLY A 45 0.25 -20.18 14.96
N GLY A 46 1.54 -20.20 14.61
CA GLY A 46 2.06 -20.81 13.37
C GLY A 46 1.88 -19.95 12.12
N ALA A 47 1.46 -18.69 12.27
CA ALA A 47 1.37 -17.74 11.17
C ALA A 47 2.68 -16.95 10.99
N SER A 48 3.09 -16.79 9.74
CA SER A 48 4.28 -16.03 9.32
C SER A 48 3.86 -14.96 8.33
N LEU A 49 4.34 -13.73 8.52
CA LEU A 49 4.11 -12.61 7.61
C LEU A 49 5.39 -12.29 6.86
N THR A 50 5.33 -12.25 5.54
CA THR A 50 6.40 -11.75 4.70
C THR A 50 6.55 -10.26 4.93
N ILE A 51 7.74 -9.83 5.33
CA ILE A 51 8.14 -8.44 5.45
C ILE A 51 9.18 -8.16 4.38
N VAL A 52 9.00 -7.08 3.62
CA VAL A 52 9.96 -6.61 2.63
C VAL A 52 10.31 -5.15 2.90
N PHE A 53 11.59 -4.83 3.02
CA PHE A 53 12.08 -3.44 2.96
C PHE A 53 12.69 -3.19 1.59
N ASN A 54 12.19 -2.19 0.87
CA ASN A 54 12.77 -1.71 -0.37
C ASN A 54 13.53 -0.42 -0.07
N ILE A 55 14.85 -0.51 0.02
CA ILE A 55 15.72 0.61 0.42
C ILE A 55 16.42 1.15 -0.83
N SER A 56 16.39 2.47 -0.98
CA SER A 56 17.11 3.22 -2.00
C SER A 56 17.84 4.38 -1.35
N GLN A 57 18.69 5.06 -2.12
CA GLN A 57 19.42 6.22 -1.64
C GLN A 57 19.21 7.38 -2.61
N ASP A 58 18.94 8.57 -2.08
CA ASP A 58 18.82 9.78 -2.90
C ASP A 58 20.20 10.33 -3.31
N ALA A 59 20.20 11.34 -4.19
CA ALA A 59 21.43 11.98 -4.66
C ALA A 59 22.25 12.67 -3.55
N GLY A 60 21.63 12.94 -2.39
CA GLY A 60 22.29 13.48 -1.20
C GLY A 60 22.88 12.42 -0.29
N GLY A 61 22.75 11.13 -0.62
CA GLY A 61 23.20 10.03 0.21
C GLY A 61 22.24 9.66 1.33
N THR A 62 21.03 10.21 1.36
CA THR A 62 20.03 9.86 2.37
C THR A 62 19.28 8.60 1.94
N PHE A 63 19.17 7.62 2.82
CA PHE A 63 18.35 6.45 2.55
C PHE A 63 16.87 6.80 2.57
N THR A 64 16.15 6.26 1.59
CA THR A 64 14.70 6.34 1.47
C THR A 64 14.15 4.95 1.14
N GLY A 65 12.85 4.75 1.22
CA GLY A 65 12.32 3.44 0.84
C GLY A 65 10.88 3.20 1.29
N THR A 66 10.47 1.95 1.09
CA THR A 66 9.18 1.45 1.55
C THR A 66 9.30 0.14 2.31
N MET A 67 8.24 -0.18 3.04
CA MET A 67 7.98 -1.49 3.61
C MET A 67 6.71 -2.07 3.00
N ASP A 68 6.77 -3.35 2.66
CA ASP A 68 5.64 -4.15 2.20
C ASP A 68 5.41 -5.33 3.17
N SER A 69 4.15 -5.65 3.38
CA SER A 69 3.64 -6.89 3.97
C SER A 69 2.58 -7.45 3.01
N PRO A 70 2.99 -8.15 1.93
CA PRO A 70 2.10 -8.59 0.86
C PRO A 70 1.03 -9.56 1.37
N ASP A 71 1.35 -10.39 2.37
CA ASP A 71 0.39 -11.28 3.02
C ASP A 71 -0.73 -10.50 3.72
N GLN A 72 -0.50 -9.24 4.06
CA GLN A 72 -1.49 -8.33 4.63
C GLN A 72 -2.11 -7.37 3.59
N GLY A 73 -1.66 -7.42 2.33
CA GLY A 73 -2.04 -6.46 1.29
C GLY A 73 -1.50 -5.05 1.53
N ALA A 74 -0.57 -4.88 2.46
CA ALA A 74 0.04 -3.60 2.77
C ALA A 74 1.29 -3.41 1.90
N VAL A 75 1.27 -2.46 0.98
CA VAL A 75 2.37 -2.23 0.03
C VAL A 75 2.69 -0.74 -0.02
N GLY A 76 3.97 -0.41 -0.09
CA GLY A 76 4.44 0.97 -0.26
C GLY A 76 4.39 1.81 1.02
N ILE A 77 4.43 1.20 2.21
CA ILE A 77 4.44 1.95 3.47
C ILE A 77 5.76 2.73 3.57
N PRO A 78 5.77 4.06 3.66
CA PRO A 78 7.00 4.84 3.61
C PRO A 78 7.86 4.62 4.86
N LEU A 79 9.15 4.38 4.65
CA LEU A 79 10.15 4.39 5.73
C LEU A 79 10.36 5.84 6.19
N THR A 80 10.42 6.07 7.50
CA THR A 80 10.69 7.41 8.05
C THR A 80 12.17 7.66 8.32
N SER A 81 12.94 6.61 8.60
CA SER A 81 14.39 6.69 8.69
C SER A 81 15.03 5.33 8.44
N VAL A 82 16.20 5.34 7.81
CA VAL A 82 17.06 4.17 7.66
C VAL A 82 18.48 4.63 7.99
N THR A 83 19.13 3.97 8.95
CA THR A 83 20.50 4.28 9.36
C THR A 83 21.34 3.02 9.41
N ILE A 84 22.63 3.17 9.14
CA ILE A 84 23.65 2.14 9.33
C ILE A 84 24.86 2.75 10.04
N GLU A 85 25.24 2.15 11.16
CA GLU A 85 26.41 2.53 11.96
C GLU A 85 27.29 1.28 12.15
N GLY A 86 28.37 1.19 11.38
CA GLY A 86 29.18 -0.03 11.27
C GLY A 86 28.38 -1.15 10.59
N SER A 87 27.97 -2.15 11.35
CA SER A 87 27.05 -3.22 10.90
C SER A 87 25.65 -3.10 11.51
N SER A 88 25.44 -2.18 12.44
CA SER A 88 24.14 -1.98 13.10
C SER A 88 23.20 -1.18 12.18
N VAL A 89 22.01 -1.70 11.92
CA VAL A 89 21.01 -1.14 11.02
C VAL A 89 19.74 -0.85 11.80
N THR A 90 19.18 0.35 11.60
CA THR A 90 17.87 0.71 12.15
C THR A 90 16.96 1.24 11.05
N VAL A 91 15.75 0.71 10.98
CA VAL A 91 14.69 1.15 10.05
C VAL A 91 13.47 1.52 10.88
N SER A 92 12.94 2.74 10.70
CA SER A 92 11.74 3.20 11.43
C SER A 92 10.61 3.53 10.47
N ILE A 93 9.38 3.24 10.90
CA ILE A 93 8.15 3.43 10.12
C ILE A 93 7.08 4.03 11.04
N GLN A 94 7.05 5.35 11.13
CA GLN A 94 6.22 6.06 12.11
C GLN A 94 4.72 5.81 11.94
N VAL A 95 4.22 5.68 10.71
CA VAL A 95 2.78 5.51 10.44
C VAL A 95 2.19 4.23 11.05
N ILE A 96 3.01 3.19 11.23
CA ILE A 96 2.62 1.94 11.91
C ILE A 96 3.31 1.75 13.26
N GLN A 97 4.03 2.77 13.74
CA GLN A 97 4.84 2.73 14.97
C GLN A 97 5.77 1.50 15.00
N GLY A 98 6.33 1.14 13.85
CA GLY A 98 7.20 -0.01 13.66
C GLY A 98 8.67 0.39 13.64
N THR A 99 9.54 -0.47 14.16
CA THR A 99 11.00 -0.31 14.07
C THR A 99 11.67 -1.67 13.90
N TYR A 100 12.61 -1.76 12.96
CA TYR A 100 13.54 -2.88 12.84
C TYR A 100 14.92 -2.45 13.33
N THR A 101 15.55 -3.27 14.17
CA THR A 101 16.95 -3.12 14.56
C THR A 101 17.68 -4.42 14.32
N GLY A 102 18.75 -4.41 13.55
CA GLY A 102 19.49 -5.63 13.21
C GLY A 102 20.94 -5.38 12.85
N THR A 103 21.63 -6.46 12.51
CA THR A 103 23.03 -6.45 12.11
C THR A 103 23.17 -6.97 10.69
N LEU A 104 23.85 -6.20 9.83
CA LEU A 104 24.20 -6.58 8.46
C LEU A 104 25.38 -7.56 8.46
N SER A 105 25.26 -8.65 7.69
CA SER A 105 26.35 -9.60 7.48
C SER A 105 27.53 -8.98 6.73
N ASP A 106 28.72 -9.56 6.89
CA ASP A 106 29.91 -9.13 6.15
C ASP A 106 29.75 -9.33 4.63
N GLU A 107 28.95 -10.32 4.22
CA GLU A 107 28.60 -10.60 2.81
C GLU A 107 27.49 -9.69 2.26
N GLU A 108 26.90 -8.82 3.10
CA GLU A 108 25.87 -7.83 2.75
C GLU A 108 24.62 -8.41 2.08
N ASP A 109 24.29 -9.64 2.45
CA ASP A 109 23.19 -10.43 1.91
C ASP A 109 22.17 -10.87 2.97
N GLN A 110 22.49 -10.68 4.26
CA GLN A 110 21.65 -11.02 5.39
C GLN A 110 21.61 -9.91 6.44
N LEU A 111 20.41 -9.67 6.99
CA LEU A 111 20.20 -8.84 8.17
C LEU A 111 19.57 -9.70 9.27
N SER A 112 20.22 -9.79 10.42
CA SER A 112 19.68 -10.49 11.59
C SER A 112 19.27 -9.48 12.65
N GLY A 113 17.99 -9.46 13.01
CA GLY A 113 17.51 -8.43 13.91
C GLY A 113 16.16 -8.72 14.53
N THR A 114 15.54 -7.65 15.01
CA THR A 114 14.29 -7.65 15.76
C THR A 114 13.36 -6.61 15.17
N TRP A 115 12.14 -7.04 14.85
CA TRP A 115 11.01 -6.17 14.57
C TRP A 115 10.30 -5.82 15.88
N SER A 116 10.00 -4.54 16.07
CA SER A 116 9.25 -4.03 17.22
C SER A 116 8.08 -3.17 16.77
N GLN A 117 6.88 -3.48 17.27
CA GLN A 117 5.67 -2.73 16.97
C GLN A 117 4.71 -2.77 18.17
N GLY A 118 4.45 -1.61 18.77
CA GLY A 118 3.69 -1.53 20.02
C GLY A 118 4.36 -2.38 21.12
N PRO A 119 3.64 -3.25 21.84
CA PRO A 119 4.22 -4.12 22.86
C PRO A 119 4.93 -5.36 22.28
N ALA A 120 4.75 -5.66 20.99
CA ALA A 120 5.34 -6.82 20.35
C ALA A 120 6.79 -6.57 19.95
N SER A 121 7.65 -7.55 20.23
CA SER A 121 9.04 -7.58 19.77
C SER A 121 9.35 -9.00 19.32
N LEU A 122 9.72 -9.16 18.06
CA LEU A 122 9.80 -10.44 17.38
C LEU A 122 11.10 -10.52 16.56
N PRO A 123 11.80 -11.67 16.56
CA PRO A 123 12.97 -11.84 15.73
C PRO A 123 12.57 -11.77 14.25
N LEU A 124 13.40 -11.10 13.44
CA LEU A 124 13.22 -10.99 12.01
C LEU A 124 14.59 -11.08 11.33
N SER A 125 14.79 -12.18 10.60
CA SER A 125 15.96 -12.34 9.73
C SER A 125 15.53 -12.04 8.30
N LEU A 126 16.28 -11.19 7.62
CA LEU A 126 16.04 -10.79 6.24
C LEU A 126 17.19 -11.27 5.37
N VAL A 127 16.86 -11.59 4.12
CA VAL A 127 17.83 -11.87 3.06
C VAL A 127 17.64 -10.88 1.92
N LYS A 128 18.74 -10.49 1.26
CA LYS A 128 18.72 -9.60 0.11
C LYS A 128 18.08 -10.32 -1.09
N GLY A 129 17.18 -9.64 -1.78
CA GLY A 129 16.55 -10.12 -3.01
C GLY A 129 15.13 -9.61 -3.19
N ASP A 130 14.62 -9.76 -4.41
CA ASP A 130 13.31 -9.25 -4.82
C ASP A 130 12.16 -9.73 -3.92
N PRO A 131 11.10 -8.93 -3.72
CA PRO A 131 9.89 -9.39 -3.05
C PRO A 131 9.35 -10.66 -3.73
N PRO A 132 8.76 -11.60 -2.95
CA PRO A 132 8.04 -12.69 -3.58
C PRO A 132 6.91 -12.13 -4.47
N PRO A 133 6.56 -12.82 -5.56
CA PRO A 133 5.41 -12.42 -6.36
C PRO A 133 4.16 -12.34 -5.47
N LEU A 134 3.33 -11.33 -5.69
CA LEU A 134 2.07 -11.18 -4.98
C LEU A 134 1.24 -12.46 -5.13
N GLN A 135 0.58 -12.89 -4.06
CA GLN A 135 -0.26 -14.08 -4.08
C GLN A 135 -1.36 -13.92 -5.14
N GLU A 136 -1.38 -14.82 -6.12
CA GLU A 136 -2.48 -14.84 -7.09
C GLU A 136 -3.78 -15.23 -6.39
N ARG A 137 -4.84 -14.46 -6.64
CA ARG A 137 -6.21 -14.72 -6.18
C ARG A 137 -7.07 -15.10 -7.39
N PRO A 138 -7.02 -16.34 -7.89
CA PRO A 138 -7.80 -16.76 -9.04
C PRO A 138 -9.32 -16.64 -8.82
N GLN A 139 -9.76 -16.67 -7.56
CA GLN A 139 -11.15 -16.44 -7.15
C GLN A 139 -11.60 -14.97 -7.23
N GLU A 140 -10.67 -14.00 -7.36
CA GLU A 140 -11.06 -12.60 -7.49
C GLU A 140 -11.81 -12.36 -8.81
N PRO A 141 -13.03 -11.80 -8.79
CA PRO A 141 -13.86 -11.70 -9.98
C PRO A 141 -13.24 -10.84 -11.10
N LYS A 142 -13.20 -11.40 -12.32
CA LYS A 142 -12.68 -10.71 -13.52
C LYS A 142 -13.77 -10.47 -14.56
N PRO A 143 -13.75 -9.33 -15.28
CA PRO A 143 -14.70 -9.07 -16.35
C PRO A 143 -14.45 -9.98 -17.57
N PRO A 144 -15.45 -10.17 -18.46
CA PRO A 144 -16.81 -9.64 -18.35
C PRO A 144 -17.65 -10.39 -17.29
N TYR A 145 -18.50 -9.65 -16.58
CA TYR A 145 -19.41 -10.21 -15.57
C TYR A 145 -20.75 -10.59 -16.22
N PRO A 146 -21.36 -11.73 -15.85
CA PRO A 146 -22.68 -12.16 -16.35
C PRO A 146 -23.83 -11.55 -15.51
N TYR A 147 -23.60 -10.35 -14.98
CA TYR A 147 -24.52 -9.58 -14.14
C TYR A 147 -24.14 -8.10 -14.26
N SER A 148 -25.08 -7.21 -13.96
CA SER A 148 -24.78 -5.78 -13.87
C SER A 148 -24.26 -5.42 -12.48
N SER A 149 -23.47 -4.35 -12.41
CA SER A 149 -22.91 -3.81 -11.17
C SER A 149 -23.15 -2.31 -11.12
N GLU A 150 -23.79 -1.85 -10.05
CA GLU A 150 -24.19 -0.45 -9.88
C GLU A 150 -23.61 0.13 -8.60
N GLU A 151 -22.98 1.31 -8.70
CA GLU A 151 -22.64 2.11 -7.53
C GLU A 151 -23.90 2.74 -6.95
N VAL A 152 -24.18 2.46 -5.68
CA VAL A 152 -25.38 2.92 -4.98
C VAL A 152 -25.01 3.77 -3.77
N THR A 153 -25.94 4.62 -3.35
CA THR A 153 -25.86 5.36 -2.09
C THR A 153 -27.21 5.33 -1.42
N PHE A 154 -27.24 5.02 -0.13
CA PHE A 154 -28.46 5.00 0.66
C PHE A 154 -28.26 5.72 1.99
N ARG A 155 -29.34 6.28 2.52
CA ARG A 155 -29.33 7.06 3.76
C ARG A 155 -29.74 6.18 4.93
N ASN A 156 -28.91 6.14 5.96
CA ASN A 156 -29.32 5.70 7.29
C ASN A 156 -29.88 6.93 8.03
N THR A 157 -31.20 6.96 8.23
CA THR A 157 -31.89 8.11 8.85
C THR A 157 -31.56 8.27 10.32
N ASP A 158 -31.44 7.17 11.05
CA ASP A 158 -31.26 7.16 12.50
C ASP A 158 -29.87 7.69 12.87
N ALA A 159 -28.86 7.30 12.09
CA ALA A 159 -27.49 7.79 12.25
C ALA A 159 -27.22 9.10 11.49
N GLY A 160 -28.13 9.55 10.62
CA GLY A 160 -27.96 10.77 9.82
C GLY A 160 -26.81 10.70 8.80
N ILE A 161 -26.41 9.50 8.38
CA ILE A 161 -25.28 9.27 7.45
C ILE A 161 -25.74 8.69 6.11
N ASN A 162 -24.96 8.93 5.06
CA ASN A 162 -25.09 8.24 3.78
C ASN A 162 -23.99 7.19 3.66
N LEU A 163 -24.36 6.00 3.21
CA LEU A 163 -23.44 4.90 2.95
C LEU A 163 -23.35 4.67 1.45
N ALA A 164 -22.14 4.45 0.96
CA ALA A 164 -21.87 4.11 -0.43
C ALA A 164 -21.65 2.60 -0.53
N GLY A 165 -22.03 2.01 -1.67
CA GLY A 165 -21.83 0.59 -1.90
C GLY A 165 -21.98 0.21 -3.35
N THR A 166 -21.90 -1.09 -3.61
CA THR A 166 -22.06 -1.70 -4.92
C THR A 166 -23.20 -2.72 -4.84
N LEU A 167 -24.16 -2.60 -5.75
CA LEU A 167 -25.25 -3.57 -5.93
C LEU A 167 -24.96 -4.37 -7.20
N THR A 168 -24.76 -5.68 -7.06
CA THR A 168 -24.70 -6.60 -8.20
C THR A 168 -26.08 -7.19 -8.45
N ILE A 169 -26.49 -7.23 -9.73
CA ILE A 169 -27.85 -7.60 -10.15
C ILE A 169 -27.75 -8.67 -11.24
N PRO A 170 -28.30 -9.88 -11.03
CA PRO A 170 -28.29 -10.93 -12.04
C PRO A 170 -28.92 -10.49 -13.36
N ASP A 171 -28.43 -11.04 -14.47
CA ASP A 171 -29.05 -10.85 -15.78
C ASP A 171 -30.42 -11.54 -15.84
N GLY A 172 -31.38 -10.91 -16.53
CA GLY A 172 -32.71 -11.47 -16.79
C GLY A 172 -33.85 -10.64 -16.22
N LEU A 173 -35.06 -11.19 -16.30
CA LEU A 173 -36.27 -10.57 -15.77
C LEU A 173 -36.47 -11.05 -14.34
N GLY A 174 -36.25 -10.16 -13.36
CA GLY A 174 -36.51 -10.42 -11.95
C GLY A 174 -38.01 -10.67 -11.63
N PRO A 175 -38.41 -10.68 -10.33
CA PRO A 175 -37.61 -10.27 -9.17
C PRO A 175 -36.56 -11.31 -8.77
N PHE A 176 -35.44 -10.83 -8.24
CA PHE A 176 -34.39 -11.67 -7.69
C PHE A 176 -34.45 -11.68 -6.16
N PRO A 177 -34.12 -12.81 -5.48
CA PRO A 177 -33.78 -12.77 -4.07
C PRO A 177 -32.61 -11.81 -3.82
N GLY A 178 -32.58 -11.18 -2.64
CA GLY A 178 -31.58 -10.18 -2.27
C GLY A 178 -30.80 -10.57 -1.03
N VAL A 179 -29.49 -10.35 -1.04
CA VAL A 179 -28.60 -10.50 0.11
C VAL A 179 -27.87 -9.18 0.36
N VAL A 180 -27.69 -8.83 1.63
CA VAL A 180 -26.83 -7.72 2.04
C VAL A 180 -25.66 -8.31 2.81
N LEU A 181 -24.43 -8.05 2.35
CA LEU A 181 -23.22 -8.42 3.06
C LEU A 181 -22.82 -7.28 4.01
N VAL A 182 -22.63 -7.61 5.29
CA VAL A 182 -22.29 -6.66 6.35
C VAL A 182 -21.03 -7.16 7.03
N SER A 183 -20.00 -6.31 7.06
CA SER A 183 -18.68 -6.58 7.65
C SER A 183 -18.73 -6.61 9.18
N GLY A 184 -17.66 -7.13 9.77
CA GLY A 184 -17.48 -7.27 11.22
C GLY A 184 -16.94 -6.01 11.91
N SER A 185 -15.87 -6.17 12.69
CA SER A 185 -15.35 -5.11 13.55
C SER A 185 -14.44 -4.10 12.83
N GLY A 186 -14.69 -2.83 13.07
CA GLY A 186 -13.90 -1.71 12.57
C GLY A 186 -14.41 -1.16 11.24
N PRO A 187 -13.88 -0.03 10.75
CA PRO A 187 -14.23 0.49 9.44
C PRO A 187 -13.62 -0.40 8.34
N GLN A 188 -14.47 -1.11 7.59
CA GLN A 188 -14.08 -1.90 6.42
C GLN A 188 -14.63 -1.29 5.12
N ASP A 189 -14.00 -1.61 4.00
CA ASP A 189 -14.57 -1.33 2.68
C ASP A 189 -15.63 -2.38 2.30
N ARG A 190 -16.42 -2.09 1.26
CA ARG A 190 -17.46 -3.00 0.73
C ARG A 190 -16.95 -4.39 0.27
N ASP A 191 -15.65 -4.55 0.08
CA ASP A 191 -15.05 -5.80 -0.37
C ASP A 191 -14.58 -6.67 0.81
N GLU A 192 -14.62 -6.11 2.03
CA GLU A 192 -13.99 -6.66 3.24
C GLU A 192 -12.50 -6.94 2.98
N SER A 193 -11.81 -5.98 2.36
CA SER A 193 -10.42 -6.14 1.95
C SER A 193 -9.50 -6.44 3.13
N LEU A 194 -8.94 -7.64 3.15
CA LEU A 194 -8.02 -8.08 4.19
C LEU A 194 -7.00 -9.03 3.59
N MET A 195 -5.72 -8.85 3.92
CA MET A 195 -4.67 -9.81 3.53
C MET A 195 -4.60 -10.05 2.01
N GLY A 196 -4.76 -8.97 1.24
CA GLY A 196 -4.80 -9.04 -0.23
C GLY A 196 -5.94 -9.92 -0.76
N HIS A 197 -7.03 -10.06 -0.02
CA HIS A 197 -8.23 -10.79 -0.41
C HIS A 197 -9.46 -9.91 -0.28
N LYS A 198 -10.48 -10.18 -1.10
CA LYS A 198 -11.75 -9.42 -1.18
C LYS A 198 -12.93 -10.38 -1.03
N PRO A 199 -13.12 -10.99 0.16
CA PRO A 199 -14.05 -12.09 0.35
C PRO A 199 -15.48 -11.70 0.01
N PHE A 200 -15.92 -10.49 0.32
CA PHE A 200 -17.28 -10.06 -0.05
C PHE A 200 -17.46 -9.94 -1.55
N TRP A 201 -16.42 -9.56 -2.30
CA TRP A 201 -16.52 -9.55 -3.76
C TRP A 201 -16.64 -10.94 -4.35
N VAL A 202 -15.85 -11.89 -3.84
CA VAL A 202 -15.94 -13.30 -4.23
C VAL A 202 -17.34 -13.86 -3.96
N LEU A 203 -17.89 -13.58 -2.77
CA LEU A 203 -19.25 -14.01 -2.41
C LEU A 203 -20.31 -13.36 -3.29
N ALA A 204 -20.25 -12.04 -3.53
CA ALA A 204 -21.22 -11.35 -4.37
C ALA A 204 -21.18 -11.83 -5.83
N ASP A 205 -19.99 -12.08 -6.39
CA ASP A 205 -19.86 -12.63 -7.75
C ASP A 205 -20.52 -14.00 -7.84
N HIS A 206 -20.22 -14.90 -6.89
CA HIS A 206 -20.81 -16.24 -6.87
C HIS A 206 -22.34 -16.19 -6.74
N LEU A 207 -22.86 -15.45 -5.75
CA LEU A 207 -24.30 -15.33 -5.53
C LEU A 207 -25.03 -14.67 -6.72
N SER A 208 -24.42 -13.67 -7.35
CA SER A 208 -25.02 -12.98 -8.51
C SER A 208 -25.09 -13.88 -9.75
N ARG A 209 -24.07 -14.74 -9.96
CA ARG A 209 -24.11 -15.79 -10.99
C ARG A 209 -25.23 -16.81 -10.74
N GLU A 210 -25.58 -17.04 -9.48
CA GLU A 210 -26.66 -17.94 -9.05
C GLU A 210 -28.03 -17.24 -8.94
N GLY A 211 -28.19 -16.04 -9.50
CA GLY A 211 -29.48 -15.37 -9.58
C GLY A 211 -29.90 -14.60 -8.33
N ILE A 212 -28.94 -14.21 -7.47
CA ILE A 212 -29.18 -13.43 -6.24
C ILE A 212 -28.59 -12.03 -6.39
N ALA A 213 -29.40 -10.99 -6.17
CA ALA A 213 -28.89 -9.62 -6.10
C ALA A 213 -28.14 -9.40 -4.79
N VAL A 214 -26.94 -8.81 -4.84
CA VAL A 214 -26.10 -8.64 -3.64
C VAL A 214 -25.70 -7.18 -3.45
N LEU A 215 -26.07 -6.62 -2.29
CA LEU A 215 -25.58 -5.32 -1.85
C LEU A 215 -24.36 -5.53 -0.95
N ARG A 216 -23.28 -4.83 -1.29
CA ARG A 216 -22.09 -4.67 -0.45
C ARG A 216 -21.84 -3.19 -0.24
N PHE A 217 -21.47 -2.76 0.96
CA PHE A 217 -21.31 -1.33 1.24
C PHE A 217 -20.16 -1.05 2.20
N ASP A 218 -19.65 0.18 2.08
CA ASP A 218 -18.58 0.73 2.90
C ASP A 218 -19.09 0.98 4.33
N ASP A 219 -18.34 0.53 5.33
CA ASP A 219 -18.66 0.86 6.72
C ASP A 219 -18.53 2.36 6.99
N ARG A 220 -19.09 2.80 8.12
CA ARG A 220 -18.93 4.19 8.56
C ARG A 220 -17.45 4.54 8.71
N GLY A 221 -16.96 5.39 7.82
CA GLY A 221 -15.57 5.85 7.80
C GLY A 221 -14.60 4.92 7.05
N GLY A 222 -15.06 3.79 6.51
CA GLY A 222 -14.28 2.86 5.69
C GLY A 222 -14.64 3.00 4.22
N GLY A 223 -14.08 3.99 3.51
CA GLY A 223 -14.30 4.16 2.07
C GLY A 223 -14.72 5.58 1.66
N LEU A 224 -15.14 5.73 0.40
CA LEU A 224 -15.57 7.01 -0.17
C LEU A 224 -16.96 7.38 0.37
N VAL A 225 -17.03 7.77 1.65
CA VAL A 225 -18.19 8.50 2.17
C VAL A 225 -18.19 9.86 1.48
N ARG A 226 -18.82 9.94 0.31
CA ARG A 226 -18.94 11.20 -0.42
C ARG A 226 -19.91 12.10 0.35
N TRP A 227 -19.37 12.89 1.28
CA TRP A 227 -20.04 14.07 1.82
C TRP A 227 -20.22 15.09 0.70
N ARG A 228 -21.22 14.86 -0.15
CA ARG A 228 -21.71 15.89 -1.05
C ARG A 228 -23.22 15.94 -0.91
N ILE A 229 -23.67 16.71 0.07
CA ILE A 229 -25.04 17.20 0.12
C ILE A 229 -25.27 17.94 -1.19
N ARG A 230 -26.07 17.32 -2.07
CA ARG A 230 -26.87 18.05 -3.04
C ARG A 230 -28.29 17.66 -2.72
N ASP A 231 -28.97 18.54 -1.99
CA ASP A 231 -30.41 18.56 -1.91
C ASP A 231 -30.96 18.45 -3.34
N ARG A 232 -31.62 17.34 -3.62
CA ARG A 232 -32.60 17.28 -4.69
C ARG A 232 -33.87 16.68 -4.11
N HIS A 233 -34.71 17.60 -3.67
CA HIS A 233 -36.05 17.39 -3.19
C HIS A 233 -36.85 16.63 -4.27
N LEU A 234 -37.13 15.34 -4.07
CA LEU A 234 -38.14 14.62 -4.85
C LEU A 234 -39.50 14.90 -4.21
N ARG A 235 -40.13 16.00 -4.63
CA ARG A 235 -41.59 16.12 -4.57
C ARG A 235 -42.15 15.45 -5.81
N GLY A 236 -42.99 14.46 -5.60
CA GLY A 236 -43.87 13.95 -6.64
C GLY A 236 -44.50 12.64 -6.23
N LEU A 237 -45.82 12.64 -6.24
CA LEU A 237 -46.73 11.50 -6.15
C LEU A 237 -47.13 11.10 -4.72
N HIS A 238 -48.24 11.67 -4.25
CA HIS A 238 -49.36 10.85 -3.81
C HIS A 238 -50.69 11.60 -4.01
N HIS A 239 -51.60 10.89 -4.65
CA HIS A 239 -52.96 11.26 -5.01
C HIS A 239 -53.80 11.66 -3.80
N GLY A 240 -54.43 12.84 -3.86
CA GLY A 240 -55.48 13.26 -2.94
C GLY A 240 -56.79 12.59 -3.30
N CYS A 241 -57.24 11.65 -2.45
CA CYS A 241 -58.58 11.11 -2.45
C CYS A 241 -59.53 12.15 -1.86
N SER A 242 -60.65 12.41 -2.53
CA SER A 242 -61.69 13.35 -2.11
C SER A 242 -62.44 12.84 -0.88
N SER A 243 -62.55 13.65 0.18
CA SER A 243 -63.62 13.53 1.17
C SER A 243 -64.46 14.80 1.14
N GLY A 244 -65.76 14.59 0.96
CA GLY A 244 -66.77 15.64 0.90
C GLY A 244 -67.33 16.03 2.27
N SER A 245 -67.99 17.19 2.22
CA SER A 245 -69.16 17.62 3.00
C SER A 245 -69.07 17.72 4.52
N GLY A 246 -69.05 18.97 4.99
CA GLY A 246 -69.60 19.41 6.27
C GLY A 246 -69.74 20.94 6.26
N ILE A 247 -70.98 21.43 6.10
CA ILE A 247 -71.43 22.83 6.23
C ILE A 247 -72.43 22.86 7.41
N PRO A 248 -72.72 23.97 8.10
CA PRO A 248 -71.96 25.21 8.32
C PRO A 248 -71.43 25.35 9.75
#